data_AF-A0A5Q6RJV4-F1
#
_entry.id   AF-A0A5Q6RJV4-F1
#
_cell.length_a   1.000
_cell.length_b   1.000
_cell.length_c   1.000
_cell.angle_alpha   90.00
_cell.angle_beta   90.00
_cell.angle_gamma   90.00
#
_symmetry.space_group_name_H-M   'P 1'
#
loop_
_entity.id
_entity.type
_entity.pdbx_description
1 polymer ?
#
loop_
_entity_poly.entity_id
_entity_poly.type
_entity_poly.pdbx_seq_one_letter_code
_entity_poly.pdbx_strand_id
1 'polypeptide(L)'
;MSESTIPWYALFGLMTVGRGPLPTLRGVVRVVSFDPEDDEEPVETLTRVWVDGERVRRESLDGQLESIDGEEDQWVWDVPDQPPVCDPHSRSGFVEDGGLLSRRDQEIWDDEEDERPIEPIRSTTCLGRAAWDVRWENQPKRRMLIDDETGLVLHQSGLAAFIPVAEWVELTVGEALDDSLFAWEGSTRPGDDDPHDHSSWEDYQPMSRSGSLRQHVFERLQVLAALDTALTRWDEVTALGAASANASAFVHGLRSLLGVDEMGARAVTDLQLRRLSVRERTAIADEVADLRRELADLDG
;
A
#
# COMPACT_ATOMS: atom_id res chain seq x y z
N MET A 1 -23.71 26.76 10.90
CA MET A 1 -23.15 25.43 11.21
C MET A 1 -21.76 25.67 11.74
N SER A 2 -21.44 25.20 12.94
CA SER A 2 -20.10 25.38 13.51
C SER A 2 -19.09 24.58 12.69
N GLU A 3 -18.05 25.23 12.21
CA GLU A 3 -16.92 24.58 11.57
C GLU A 3 -16.25 23.64 12.59
N SER A 4 -16.16 22.35 12.25
CA SER A 4 -15.55 21.35 13.12
C SER A 4 -14.05 21.30 12.84
N THR A 5 -13.27 20.88 13.83
CA THR A 5 -11.82 20.78 13.73
C THR A 5 -11.30 19.44 14.23
N ILE A 6 -10.24 18.94 13.61
CA ILE A 6 -9.53 17.73 14.04
C ILE A 6 -8.04 18.07 14.26
N PRO A 7 -7.42 17.58 15.36
CA PRO A 7 -5.97 17.70 15.53
C PRO A 7 -5.24 16.74 14.59
N TRP A 8 -4.00 17.07 14.21
CA TRP A 8 -3.22 16.28 13.24
C TRP A 8 -3.11 14.79 13.61
N TYR A 9 -2.84 14.46 14.88
CA TYR A 9 -2.69 13.06 15.32
C TYR A 9 -3.97 12.21 15.11
N ALA A 10 -5.15 12.83 15.25
CA ALA A 10 -6.41 12.13 15.08
C ALA A 10 -6.72 11.92 13.60
N LEU A 11 -6.36 12.89 12.75
CA LEU A 11 -6.43 12.73 11.31
C LEU A 11 -5.46 11.67 10.81
N PHE A 12 -4.26 11.63 11.38
CA PHE A 12 -3.27 10.60 11.08
C PHE A 12 -3.81 9.20 11.37
N GLY A 13 -4.35 8.96 12.56
CA GLY A 13 -5.01 7.69 12.88
C GLY A 13 -6.16 7.35 11.92
N LEU A 14 -6.94 8.35 11.51
CA LEU A 14 -8.00 8.17 10.52
C LEU A 14 -7.44 7.73 9.16
N MET A 15 -6.34 8.34 8.68
CA MET A 15 -5.75 8.00 7.38
C MET A 15 -5.11 6.61 7.34
N THR A 16 -4.57 6.14 8.47
CA THR A 16 -3.88 4.84 8.54
C THR A 16 -4.87 3.68 8.75
N VAL A 17 -5.76 3.81 9.74
CA VAL A 17 -6.64 2.69 10.15
C VAL A 17 -8.12 2.93 9.86
N GLY A 18 -8.51 4.14 9.45
CA GLY A 18 -9.90 4.51 9.22
C GLY A 18 -10.78 4.39 10.47
N ARG A 19 -12.10 4.37 10.26
CA ARG A 19 -13.09 4.07 11.32
C ARG A 19 -13.60 2.62 11.26
N GLY A 20 -12.95 1.77 10.47
CA GLY A 20 -13.37 0.39 10.19
C GLY A 20 -12.56 -0.24 9.06
N PRO A 21 -12.93 -1.44 8.58
CA PRO A 21 -12.34 -2.01 7.37
C PRO A 21 -12.51 -1.04 6.19
N LEU A 22 -11.60 -1.12 5.21
CA LEU A 22 -11.76 -0.34 3.99
C LEU A 22 -13.01 -0.88 3.26
N PRO A 23 -14.04 -0.03 3.01
CA PRO A 23 -15.21 -0.47 2.26
C PRO A 23 -14.85 -0.67 0.79
N THR A 24 -15.75 -1.32 0.05
CA THR A 24 -15.68 -1.33 -1.41
C THR A 24 -15.79 0.10 -1.96
N LEU A 25 -15.05 0.40 -3.01
CA LEU A 25 -15.04 1.70 -3.66
C LEU A 25 -15.27 1.52 -5.16
N ARG A 26 -16.00 2.45 -5.76
CA ARG A 26 -15.98 2.59 -7.22
C ARG A 26 -16.15 4.04 -7.62
N GLY A 27 -15.62 4.40 -8.78
CA GLY A 27 -15.75 5.75 -9.28
C GLY A 27 -14.74 6.07 -10.36
N VAL A 28 -14.39 7.34 -10.47
CA VAL A 28 -13.45 7.84 -11.45
C VAL A 28 -12.39 8.65 -10.72
N VAL A 29 -11.13 8.35 -11.03
CA VAL A 29 -9.95 9.05 -10.53
C VAL A 29 -9.34 9.85 -11.68
N ARG A 30 -8.94 11.08 -11.37
CA ARG A 30 -8.19 11.97 -12.23
C ARG A 30 -6.77 12.08 -11.71
N VAL A 31 -5.80 11.82 -12.58
CA VAL A 31 -4.37 11.99 -12.29
C VAL A 31 -3.80 12.94 -13.32
N VAL A 32 -3.06 13.94 -12.85
CA VAL A 32 -2.19 14.75 -13.69
C VAL A 32 -0.78 14.33 -13.37
N SER A 33 -0.08 13.74 -14.33
CA SER A 33 1.31 13.31 -14.21
C SER A 33 2.21 14.13 -15.14
N PHE A 34 3.50 14.18 -14.81
CA PHE A 34 4.53 14.86 -15.59
C PHE A 34 5.80 14.02 -15.55
N ASP A 35 6.31 13.66 -16.72
CA ASP A 35 7.60 12.99 -16.88
C ASP A 35 8.71 14.06 -16.90
N PRO A 36 9.67 14.08 -15.96
CA PRO A 36 10.75 15.06 -15.95
C PRO A 36 11.79 14.84 -17.06
N GLU A 37 11.84 13.65 -17.67
CA GLU A 37 12.75 13.32 -18.76
C GLU A 37 12.18 13.71 -20.13
N ASP A 38 10.88 13.97 -20.18
CA ASP A 38 10.19 14.48 -21.37
C ASP A 38 9.85 15.97 -21.23
N ASP A 39 10.13 16.77 -22.26
CA ASP A 39 9.79 18.20 -22.28
C ASP A 39 8.29 18.42 -22.62
N GLU A 40 7.48 17.37 -22.56
CA GLU A 40 6.05 17.37 -22.85
C GLU A 40 5.21 18.02 -21.73
N GLU A 41 4.03 18.53 -22.10
CA GLU A 41 3.08 19.10 -21.15
C GLU A 41 2.51 18.00 -20.24
N PRO A 42 2.15 18.32 -18.98
CA PRO A 42 1.54 17.37 -18.07
C PRO A 42 0.34 16.65 -18.68
N VAL A 43 0.31 15.33 -18.53
CA VAL A 43 -0.74 14.48 -19.10
C VAL A 43 -1.85 14.30 -18.06
N GLU A 44 -3.08 14.53 -18.49
CA GLU A 44 -4.27 14.27 -17.68
C GLU A 44 -4.90 12.93 -18.06
N THR A 45 -5.06 12.06 -17.08
CA THR A 45 -5.64 10.73 -17.23
C THR A 45 -6.87 10.58 -16.33
N LEU A 46 -7.96 10.05 -16.90
CA LEU A 46 -9.19 9.71 -16.19
C LEU A 46 -9.42 8.21 -16.25
N THR A 47 -9.40 7.56 -15.09
CA THR A 47 -9.52 6.11 -14.98
C THR A 47 -10.72 5.77 -14.11
N ARG A 48 -11.58 4.88 -14.61
CA ARG A 48 -12.65 4.26 -13.85
C ARG A 48 -12.05 3.13 -13.00
N VAL A 49 -12.37 3.15 -11.72
CA VAL A 49 -11.80 2.22 -10.74
C VAL A 49 -12.88 1.48 -9.96
N TRP A 50 -12.57 0.24 -9.62
CA TRP A 50 -13.30 -0.57 -8.65
C TRP A 50 -12.31 -1.16 -7.67
N VAL A 51 -12.60 -1.08 -6.39
CA VAL A 51 -11.72 -1.51 -5.30
C VAL A 51 -12.51 -2.36 -4.33
N ASP A 52 -12.02 -3.54 -4.02
CA ASP A 52 -12.52 -4.38 -2.93
C ASP A 52 -11.36 -5.04 -2.17
N GLY A 53 -11.06 -4.49 -1.00
CA GLY A 53 -9.88 -4.88 -0.22
C GLY A 53 -8.61 -4.59 -1.01
N GLU A 54 -7.95 -5.65 -1.46
CA GLU A 54 -6.74 -5.58 -2.28
C GLU A 54 -7.00 -5.61 -3.78
N ARG A 55 -8.21 -6.02 -4.16
CA ARG A 55 -8.56 -6.26 -5.55
C ARG A 55 -8.88 -4.92 -6.19
N VAL A 56 -8.29 -4.66 -7.35
CA VAL A 56 -8.48 -3.40 -8.07
C VAL A 56 -8.73 -3.69 -9.53
N ARG A 57 -9.74 -3.04 -10.11
CA ARG A 57 -9.95 -3.02 -11.56
C ARG A 57 -9.83 -1.59 -12.06
N ARG A 58 -9.13 -1.40 -13.17
CA ARG A 58 -8.94 -0.10 -13.82
C ARG A 58 -9.34 -0.19 -15.29
N GLU A 59 -10.15 0.78 -15.70
CA GLU A 59 -10.60 0.93 -17.07
C GLU A 59 -10.52 2.38 -17.49
N SER A 60 -10.22 2.62 -18.77
CA SER A 60 -10.41 3.92 -19.37
C SER A 60 -11.90 4.29 -19.38
N LEU A 61 -12.21 5.59 -19.53
CA LEU A 61 -13.61 6.03 -19.61
C LEU A 61 -14.38 5.42 -20.79
N ASP A 62 -13.66 5.11 -21.88
CA ASP A 62 -14.19 4.46 -23.08
C ASP A 62 -14.37 2.94 -22.94
N GLY A 63 -14.07 2.39 -21.76
CA GLY A 63 -14.28 0.98 -21.42
C GLY A 63 -13.17 0.05 -21.88
N GLN A 64 -11.99 0.59 -22.21
CA GLN A 64 -10.81 -0.25 -22.42
C GLN A 64 -10.26 -0.68 -21.07
N LEU A 65 -9.95 -1.97 -20.95
CA LEU A 65 -9.28 -2.49 -19.76
C LEU A 65 -7.84 -2.01 -19.73
N GLU A 66 -7.41 -1.53 -18.57
CA GLU A 66 -6.03 -1.08 -18.33
C GLU A 66 -5.32 -2.08 -17.42
N SER A 67 -5.94 -2.41 -16.29
CA SER A 67 -5.43 -3.44 -15.37
C SER A 67 -6.51 -4.08 -14.51
N ILE A 68 -6.23 -5.31 -14.07
CA ILE A 68 -6.96 -6.00 -13.02
C ILE A 68 -5.94 -6.57 -12.05
N ASP A 69 -5.96 -6.10 -10.81
CA ASP A 69 -5.27 -6.67 -9.67
C ASP A 69 -6.26 -7.63 -8.97
N GLY A 70 -6.09 -8.93 -9.18
CA GLY A 70 -6.89 -9.98 -8.58
C GLY A 70 -6.33 -10.46 -7.23
N GLU A 71 -6.89 -11.58 -6.74
CA GLU A 71 -6.41 -12.19 -5.49
C GLU A 71 -5.05 -12.87 -5.62
N GLU A 72 -4.75 -13.48 -6.77
CA GLU A 72 -3.48 -14.16 -7.01
C GLU A 72 -2.76 -13.63 -8.25
N ASP A 73 -3.51 -13.15 -9.24
CA ASP A 73 -2.98 -12.73 -10.53
C ASP A 73 -3.18 -11.24 -10.77
N GLN A 74 -2.22 -10.61 -11.46
CA GLN A 74 -2.38 -9.31 -12.06
C GLN A 74 -2.47 -9.46 -13.59
N TRP A 75 -3.41 -8.73 -14.19
CA TRP A 75 -3.52 -8.58 -15.64
C TRP A 75 -3.32 -7.13 -16.05
N VAL A 76 -2.45 -6.91 -17.04
CA VAL A 76 -2.13 -5.56 -17.52
C VAL A 76 -2.23 -5.50 -19.04
N TRP A 77 -2.98 -4.53 -19.54
CA TRP A 77 -3.08 -4.19 -20.96
C TRP A 77 -2.15 -3.02 -21.26
N ASP A 78 -0.89 -3.34 -21.53
CA ASP A 78 0.16 -2.36 -21.81
C ASP A 78 0.33 -2.10 -23.32
N VAL A 79 -0.06 -3.07 -24.17
CA VAL A 79 -0.04 -2.92 -25.63
C VAL A 79 -1.46 -2.88 -26.19
N PRO A 80 -1.83 -1.83 -26.96
CA PRO A 80 -3.14 -1.74 -27.60
C PRO A 80 -3.44 -2.96 -28.49
N ASP A 81 -4.70 -3.39 -28.47
CA ASP A 81 -5.23 -4.51 -29.26
C ASP A 81 -4.55 -5.88 -29.02
N GLN A 82 -3.73 -6.02 -27.98
CA GLN A 82 -3.14 -7.29 -27.57
C GLN A 82 -3.78 -7.84 -26.29
N PRO A 83 -3.76 -9.16 -26.06
CA PRO A 83 -4.11 -9.75 -24.78
C PRO A 83 -3.23 -9.19 -23.65
N PRO A 84 -3.72 -9.17 -22.39
CA PRO A 84 -2.93 -8.66 -21.28
C PRO A 84 -1.76 -9.57 -20.93
N VAL A 85 -0.72 -9.00 -20.34
CA VAL A 85 0.25 -9.78 -19.55
C VAL A 85 -0.46 -10.30 -18.33
N CYS A 86 -0.17 -11.54 -17.95
CA CYS A 86 -0.54 -12.08 -16.65
C CYS A 86 0.73 -12.25 -15.81
N ASP A 87 0.79 -11.55 -14.69
CA ASP A 87 1.87 -11.70 -13.71
C ASP A 87 1.26 -12.09 -12.35
N PRO A 88 1.49 -13.33 -11.87
CA PRO A 88 1.00 -13.80 -10.57
C PRO A 88 1.79 -13.24 -9.36
N HIS A 89 2.83 -12.44 -9.60
CA HIS A 89 3.79 -12.01 -8.57
C HIS A 89 4.00 -10.50 -8.51
N SER A 90 3.72 -9.76 -9.59
CA SER A 90 3.79 -8.31 -9.61
C SER A 90 2.48 -7.69 -9.13
N ARG A 91 2.31 -7.55 -7.81
CA ARG A 91 1.24 -6.71 -7.26
C ARG A 91 1.72 -5.26 -7.24
N SER A 92 1.06 -4.41 -8.04
CA SER A 92 1.19 -2.94 -8.06
C SER A 92 2.47 -2.37 -8.69
N GLY A 93 2.43 -2.11 -10.01
CA GLY A 93 3.41 -1.25 -10.71
C GLY A 93 2.83 -0.36 -11.83
N PHE A 94 1.58 -0.56 -12.26
CA PHE A 94 1.15 -0.04 -13.57
C PHE A 94 0.32 1.25 -13.59
N VAL A 95 -0.20 1.72 -12.46
CA VAL A 95 -0.95 2.99 -12.44
C VAL A 95 -0.58 3.81 -11.21
N GLU A 96 -0.01 4.98 -11.47
CA GLU A 96 0.20 6.07 -10.51
C GLU A 96 -1.16 6.62 -10.04
N ASP A 97 -1.87 5.91 -9.17
CA ASP A 97 -3.15 6.36 -8.63
C ASP A 97 -3.01 7.51 -7.60
N GLY A 98 -1.79 8.01 -7.41
CA GLY A 98 -1.47 9.01 -6.42
C GLY A 98 -1.84 8.59 -5.00
N GLY A 99 -1.82 7.30 -4.67
CA GLY A 99 -2.19 6.75 -3.37
C GLY A 99 -3.64 7.09 -2.96
N LEU A 100 -4.57 7.13 -3.91
CA LEU A 100 -5.99 7.43 -3.66
C LEU A 100 -6.85 6.20 -3.39
N LEU A 101 -6.43 5.02 -3.86
CA LEU A 101 -7.22 3.79 -3.79
C LEU A 101 -7.01 3.03 -2.48
N SER A 102 -6.06 3.48 -1.65
CA SER A 102 -5.73 2.89 -0.36
C SER A 102 -5.56 3.95 0.72
N ARG A 103 -5.55 3.49 1.97
CA ARG A 103 -5.19 4.31 3.12
C ARG A 103 -3.69 4.59 3.12
N ARG A 104 -3.29 5.76 3.60
CA ARG A 104 -1.88 6.20 3.57
C ARG A 104 -1.10 5.63 4.75
N ASP A 105 0.13 5.18 4.46
CA ASP A 105 1.09 4.69 5.45
C ASP A 105 1.84 5.84 6.15
N GLN A 106 2.47 5.53 7.28
CA GLN A 106 3.33 6.39 8.08
C GLN A 106 4.57 6.86 7.31
N GLU A 107 5.18 6.02 6.47
CA GLU A 107 6.46 6.30 5.81
C GLU A 107 6.47 7.58 4.95
N ILE A 108 5.31 8.00 4.44
CA ILE A 108 5.16 9.23 3.63
C ILE A 108 5.41 10.50 4.45
N TRP A 109 5.45 10.38 5.79
CA TRP A 109 5.51 11.50 6.73
C TRP A 109 6.76 11.49 7.61
N ASP A 110 7.66 10.51 7.46
CA ASP A 110 8.89 10.40 8.26
C ASP A 110 10.05 11.26 7.70
N ASP A 111 9.91 11.79 6.47
CA ASP A 111 10.82 12.79 5.92
C ASP A 111 10.46 14.21 6.42
N GLU A 112 11.12 14.56 7.52
CA GLU A 112 11.34 15.90 8.10
C GLU A 112 10.30 16.48 9.08
N GLU A 113 10.78 16.77 10.30
CA GLU A 113 10.08 17.42 11.42
C GLU A 113 9.54 18.84 11.11
N ASP A 114 9.81 19.41 9.94
CA ASP A 114 9.72 20.87 9.69
C ASP A 114 8.45 21.36 8.98
N GLU A 115 7.53 20.47 8.56
CA GLU A 115 6.31 20.94 7.86
C GLU A 115 5.03 20.23 8.30
N ARG A 116 4.66 20.42 9.57
CA ARG A 116 3.30 20.12 10.03
C ARG A 116 2.26 20.94 9.25
N PRO A 117 1.09 20.37 8.94
CA PRO A 117 0.04 21.14 8.31
C PRO A 117 -0.48 22.23 9.26
N ILE A 118 -1.18 23.21 8.69
CA ILE A 118 -1.82 24.31 9.42
C ILE A 118 -2.86 23.72 10.37
N GLU A 119 -2.59 23.83 11.67
CA GLU A 119 -3.53 23.43 12.73
C GLU A 119 -4.35 24.64 13.26
N PRO A 120 -5.60 24.42 13.69
CA PRO A 120 -6.34 23.16 13.63
C PRO A 120 -6.89 22.88 12.22
N ILE A 121 -6.94 21.60 11.84
CA ILE A 121 -7.43 21.18 10.52
C ILE A 121 -8.95 21.31 10.51
N ARG A 122 -9.48 21.93 9.45
CA ARG A 122 -10.89 22.34 9.37
C ARG A 122 -11.70 21.36 8.54
N SER A 123 -12.94 21.14 8.96
CA SER A 123 -13.92 20.35 8.21
C SER A 123 -14.30 21.04 6.90
N THR A 124 -14.51 20.26 5.86
CA THR A 124 -14.98 20.68 4.54
C THR A 124 -15.92 19.62 3.94
N THR A 125 -16.28 19.79 2.67
CA THR A 125 -17.04 18.81 1.91
C THR A 125 -16.35 18.54 0.58
N CYS A 126 -16.25 17.27 0.20
CA CYS A 126 -15.70 16.83 -1.08
C CYS A 126 -16.60 15.72 -1.63
N LEU A 127 -17.04 15.82 -2.89
CA LEU A 127 -17.98 14.87 -3.52
C LEU A 127 -19.26 14.63 -2.69
N GLY A 128 -19.74 15.65 -1.96
CA GLY A 128 -20.90 15.55 -1.06
C GLY A 128 -20.64 14.82 0.26
N ARG A 129 -19.39 14.41 0.53
CA ARG A 129 -18.95 13.69 1.74
C ARG A 129 -18.26 14.64 2.71
N ALA A 130 -18.39 14.37 4.00
CA ALA A 130 -17.66 15.11 5.04
C ALA A 130 -16.16 14.81 4.93
N ALA A 131 -15.33 15.84 4.92
CA ALA A 131 -13.90 15.71 4.73
C ALA A 131 -13.11 16.70 5.58
N TRP A 132 -11.79 16.53 5.62
CA TRP A 132 -10.83 17.39 6.32
C TRP A 132 -9.89 18.05 5.31
N ASP A 133 -9.72 19.38 5.39
CA ASP A 133 -8.86 20.16 4.48
C ASP A 133 -7.49 20.40 5.11
N VAL A 134 -6.49 19.66 4.64
CA VAL A 134 -5.11 19.72 5.11
C VAL A 134 -4.29 20.62 4.19
N ARG A 135 -3.60 21.60 4.77
CA ARG A 135 -2.82 22.63 4.06
C ARG A 135 -1.50 22.91 4.77
N TRP A 136 -0.54 23.47 4.05
CA TRP A 136 0.78 23.83 4.57
C TRP A 136 1.04 25.32 4.37
N GLU A 137 1.64 25.97 5.37
CA GLU A 137 1.85 27.43 5.36
C GLU A 137 2.86 27.86 4.28
N ASN A 138 3.96 27.11 4.14
CA ASN A 138 5.04 27.43 3.19
C ASN A 138 4.89 26.73 1.83
N GLN A 139 3.85 25.91 1.66
CA GLN A 139 3.61 25.16 0.44
C GLN A 139 2.15 25.34 -0.03
N PRO A 140 1.80 26.49 -0.62
CA PRO A 140 0.41 26.82 -0.97
C PRO A 140 -0.16 25.93 -2.08
N LYS A 141 0.69 25.24 -2.84
CA LYS A 141 0.29 24.22 -3.83
C LYS A 141 -0.01 22.87 -3.18
N ARG A 142 0.46 22.64 -1.96
CA ARG A 142 0.29 21.40 -1.21
C ARG A 142 -1.06 21.41 -0.51
N ARG A 143 -1.92 20.45 -0.87
CA ARG A 143 -3.24 20.30 -0.27
C ARG A 143 -3.64 18.84 -0.25
N MET A 144 -4.36 18.44 0.79
CA MET A 144 -4.94 17.11 0.87
C MET A 144 -6.36 17.18 1.43
N LEU A 145 -7.29 16.44 0.83
CA LEU A 145 -8.64 16.27 1.33
C LEU A 145 -8.81 14.83 1.81
N ILE A 146 -9.18 14.65 3.07
CA ILE A 146 -9.34 13.33 3.69
C ILE A 146 -10.80 13.08 4.03
N ASP A 147 -11.36 11.96 3.57
CA ASP A 147 -12.72 11.54 3.88
C ASP A 147 -12.86 11.22 5.38
N ASP A 148 -13.84 11.83 6.06
CA ASP A 148 -14.04 11.67 7.50
C ASP A 148 -14.48 10.25 7.88
N GLU A 149 -15.17 9.56 6.98
CA GLU A 149 -15.75 8.23 7.22
C GLU A 149 -14.71 7.13 7.01
N THR A 150 -14.03 7.16 5.86
CA THR A 150 -13.15 6.06 5.41
C THR A 150 -11.68 6.31 5.72
N GLY A 151 -11.26 7.56 5.87
CA GLY A 151 -9.86 7.98 5.96
C GLY A 151 -9.11 8.02 4.63
N LEU A 152 -9.81 7.85 3.51
CA LEU A 152 -9.19 7.91 2.18
C LEU A 152 -8.80 9.35 1.81
N VAL A 153 -7.72 9.46 1.05
CA VAL A 153 -7.41 10.69 0.34
C VAL A 153 -8.41 10.84 -0.80
N LEU A 154 -9.17 11.93 -0.79
CA LEU A 154 -10.11 12.30 -1.85
C LEU A 154 -9.44 13.17 -2.91
N HIS A 155 -8.46 13.96 -2.51
CA HIS A 155 -7.69 14.84 -3.38
C HIS A 155 -6.31 15.06 -2.76
N GLN A 156 -5.28 15.06 -3.59
CA GLN A 156 -3.96 15.57 -3.26
C GLN A 156 -3.42 16.47 -4.37
N SER A 157 -2.68 17.49 -3.97
CA SER A 157 -1.89 18.31 -4.89
C SER A 157 -0.57 18.69 -4.26
N GLY A 158 0.47 18.89 -5.08
CA GLY A 158 1.79 19.38 -4.64
C GLY A 158 2.48 18.50 -3.59
N LEU A 159 2.15 17.21 -3.55
CA LEU A 159 2.66 16.21 -2.61
C LEU A 159 3.71 15.28 -3.26
N ALA A 160 3.52 14.94 -4.53
CA ALA A 160 4.41 14.04 -5.27
C ALA A 160 5.13 14.82 -6.38
N ALA A 161 6.42 14.52 -6.59
CA ALA A 161 7.27 15.23 -7.55
C ALA A 161 6.76 15.12 -9.00
N PHE A 162 6.20 13.97 -9.37
CA PHE A 162 5.76 13.66 -10.74
C PHE A 162 4.24 13.60 -10.89
N ILE A 163 3.49 13.65 -9.78
CA ILE A 163 2.02 13.67 -9.76
C ILE A 163 1.56 14.96 -9.09
N PRO A 164 1.55 16.08 -9.83
CA PRO A 164 1.13 17.37 -9.28
C PRO A 164 -0.30 17.35 -8.71
N VAL A 165 -1.20 16.53 -9.27
CA VAL A 165 -2.58 16.39 -8.80
C VAL A 165 -3.06 14.95 -8.95
N ALA A 166 -3.71 14.42 -7.91
CA ALA A 166 -4.55 13.24 -8.02
C ALA A 166 -5.85 13.47 -7.22
N GLU A 167 -7.00 13.18 -7.81
CA GLU A 167 -8.29 13.33 -7.13
C GLU A 167 -9.37 12.36 -7.60
N TRP A 168 -10.29 12.03 -6.70
CA TRP A 168 -11.56 11.42 -7.07
C TRP A 168 -12.46 12.48 -7.70
N VAL A 169 -12.99 12.21 -8.89
CA VAL A 169 -14.02 13.06 -9.53
C VAL A 169 -15.42 12.47 -9.35
N GLU A 170 -15.50 11.15 -9.16
CA GLU A 170 -16.70 10.42 -8.78
C GLU A 170 -16.32 9.37 -7.75
N LEU A 171 -17.11 9.19 -6.67
CA LEU A 171 -16.84 8.17 -5.66
C LEU A 171 -18.15 7.62 -5.09
N THR A 172 -18.30 6.31 -5.15
CA THR A 172 -19.33 5.53 -4.47
C THR A 172 -18.64 4.59 -3.48
N VAL A 173 -19.16 4.51 -2.25
CA VAL A 173 -18.56 3.76 -1.15
C VAL A 173 -19.56 2.73 -0.61
N GLY A 174 -19.09 1.51 -0.39
CA GLY A 174 -19.84 0.46 0.31
C GLY A 174 -20.88 -0.30 -0.54
N GLU A 175 -20.84 -0.16 -1.87
CA GLU A 175 -21.68 -0.97 -2.76
C GLU A 175 -21.02 -2.33 -3.03
N ALA A 176 -21.81 -3.40 -2.96
CA ALA A 176 -21.32 -4.72 -3.29
C ALA A 176 -20.83 -4.78 -4.74
N LEU A 177 -19.63 -5.31 -4.94
CA LEU A 177 -19.01 -5.50 -6.25
C LEU A 177 -19.06 -7.00 -6.60
N ASP A 178 -19.23 -7.30 -7.89
CA ASP A 178 -19.21 -8.67 -8.37
C ASP A 178 -17.75 -9.17 -8.40
N ASP A 179 -17.51 -10.37 -7.89
CA ASP A 179 -16.17 -10.98 -7.89
C ASP A 179 -15.61 -11.14 -9.30
N SER A 180 -16.47 -11.28 -10.33
CA SER A 180 -16.04 -11.38 -11.72
C SER A 180 -15.35 -10.12 -12.25
N LEU A 181 -15.46 -8.98 -11.56
CA LEU A 181 -14.76 -7.75 -11.94
C LEU A 181 -13.24 -7.87 -11.77
N PHE A 182 -12.81 -8.74 -10.86
CA PHE A 182 -11.41 -8.85 -10.40
C PHE A 182 -10.70 -10.09 -10.95
N ALA A 183 -11.23 -10.68 -12.01
CA ALA A 183 -10.63 -11.83 -12.69
C ALA A 183 -10.67 -11.65 -14.21
N TRP A 184 -9.73 -12.31 -14.89
CA TRP A 184 -9.70 -12.39 -16.34
C TRP A 184 -9.68 -13.85 -16.80
N GLU A 185 -10.69 -14.26 -17.57
CA GLU A 185 -10.79 -15.62 -18.14
C GLU A 185 -10.33 -15.70 -19.60
N GLY A 186 -9.93 -14.57 -20.19
CA GLY A 186 -9.49 -14.52 -21.58
C GLY A 186 -8.06 -15.02 -21.77
N SER A 187 -7.61 -15.03 -23.03
CA SER A 187 -6.22 -15.33 -23.33
C SER A 187 -5.29 -14.28 -22.73
N THR A 188 -4.07 -14.70 -22.40
CA THR A 188 -2.99 -13.86 -21.88
C THR A 188 -1.78 -13.99 -22.80
N ARG A 189 -0.95 -12.95 -22.83
CA ARG A 189 0.39 -13.04 -23.40
C ARG A 189 1.39 -13.37 -22.28
N PRO A 190 2.46 -14.12 -22.57
CA PRO A 190 3.58 -14.17 -21.64
C PRO A 190 4.07 -12.74 -21.39
N GLY A 191 4.46 -12.46 -20.14
CA GLY A 191 5.21 -11.23 -19.85
C GLY A 191 6.49 -11.20 -20.66
N ASP A 192 7.12 -10.05 -20.74
CA ASP A 192 8.53 -10.06 -21.09
C ASP A 192 9.23 -10.81 -19.95
N ASP A 193 9.48 -12.11 -20.15
CA ASP A 193 10.54 -12.82 -19.45
C ASP A 193 11.81 -12.07 -19.84
N ASP A 194 12.12 -10.93 -19.23
CA ASP A 194 13.51 -10.53 -19.15
C ASP A 194 14.17 -11.69 -18.42
N PRO A 195 15.10 -12.44 -19.04
CA PRO A 195 15.87 -13.44 -18.32
C PRO A 195 16.66 -12.82 -17.16
N HIS A 196 16.68 -11.49 -17.05
CA HIS A 196 17.25 -10.69 -15.97
C HIS A 196 16.22 -10.03 -15.03
N ASP A 197 14.90 -10.18 -15.26
CA ASP A 197 13.83 -9.82 -14.29
C ASP A 197 13.29 -11.08 -13.59
N HIS A 198 14.21 -12.00 -13.29
CA HIS A 198 14.18 -12.55 -11.95
C HIS A 198 14.37 -11.35 -11.02
N SER A 199 13.32 -10.92 -10.35
CA SER A 199 13.41 -10.24 -9.06
C SER A 199 14.12 -11.19 -8.06
N SER A 200 15.43 -11.27 -8.26
CA SER A 200 16.56 -11.39 -7.36
C SER A 200 16.42 -12.30 -6.15
N TRP A 201 16.15 -13.59 -6.38
CA TRP A 201 16.40 -14.63 -5.37
C TRP A 201 17.44 -15.67 -5.80
N GLU A 202 17.63 -15.89 -7.10
CA GLU A 202 18.54 -16.95 -7.61
C GLU A 202 19.91 -16.42 -8.09
N ASP A 203 20.04 -15.11 -8.39
CA ASP A 203 21.29 -14.48 -8.85
C ASP A 203 21.96 -13.54 -7.83
N TYR A 204 21.56 -13.60 -6.56
CA TYR A 204 22.32 -12.98 -5.48
C TYR A 204 23.61 -13.76 -5.24
N GLN A 205 24.65 -13.51 -6.05
CA GLN A 205 26.01 -13.74 -5.59
C GLN A 205 26.30 -12.67 -4.53
N PRO A 206 26.51 -13.03 -3.25
CA PRO A 206 26.74 -12.03 -2.24
C PRO A 206 28.01 -11.25 -2.61
N MET A 207 27.81 -9.99 -3.02
CA MET A 207 28.88 -9.00 -3.09
C MET A 207 29.51 -9.00 -1.71
N SER A 208 30.76 -9.48 -1.66
CA SER A 208 31.49 -9.70 -0.41
C SER A 208 31.61 -8.39 0.37
N ARG A 209 30.72 -8.23 1.36
CA ARG A 209 30.89 -7.39 2.54
C ARG A 209 30.66 -8.23 3.78
N SER A 210 31.60 -9.14 4.03
CA SER A 210 31.91 -9.72 5.35
C SER A 210 30.71 -10.16 6.23
N GLY A 211 29.78 -10.96 5.70
CA GLY A 211 28.77 -11.70 6.46
C GLY A 211 28.79 -13.18 6.06
N SER A 212 28.77 -14.10 7.04
CA SER A 212 28.68 -15.54 6.78
C SER A 212 27.30 -15.88 6.17
N LEU A 213 27.21 -16.86 5.26
CA LEU A 213 25.92 -17.38 4.74
C LEU A 213 24.91 -17.65 5.87
N ARG A 214 25.41 -18.22 6.98
CA ARG A 214 24.66 -18.42 8.23
C ARG A 214 24.00 -17.15 8.77
N GLN A 215 24.72 -16.02 8.74
CA GLN A 215 24.22 -14.74 9.26
C GLN A 215 23.02 -14.25 8.44
N HIS A 216 23.08 -14.35 7.11
CA HIS A 216 21.98 -13.98 6.24
C HIS A 216 20.75 -14.88 6.45
N VAL A 217 20.95 -16.21 6.54
CA VAL A 217 19.86 -17.16 6.84
C VAL A 217 19.22 -16.84 8.20
N PHE A 218 20.03 -16.52 9.20
CA PHE A 218 19.54 -16.16 10.54
C PHE A 218 18.72 -14.86 10.53
N GLU A 219 19.23 -13.78 9.92
CA GLU A 219 18.55 -12.48 9.87
C GLU A 219 17.20 -12.58 9.13
N ARG A 220 17.18 -13.30 7.99
CA ARG A 220 15.95 -13.57 7.24
C ARG A 220 14.95 -14.38 8.06
N LEU A 221 15.41 -15.45 8.72
CA LEU A 221 14.57 -16.28 9.58
C LEU A 221 13.96 -15.47 10.72
N GLN A 222 14.71 -14.54 11.33
CA GLN A 222 14.20 -13.70 12.42
C GLN A 222 13.03 -12.83 11.97
N VAL A 223 13.13 -12.22 10.79
CA VAL A 223 12.06 -11.39 10.22
C VAL A 223 10.83 -12.25 9.90
N LEU A 224 10.99 -13.30 9.09
CA LEU A 224 9.85 -14.11 8.64
C LEU A 224 9.16 -14.84 9.80
N ALA A 225 9.92 -15.31 10.80
CA ALA A 225 9.34 -15.93 12.00
C ALA A 225 8.57 -14.93 12.87
N ALA A 226 8.99 -13.66 12.92
CA ALA A 226 8.25 -12.61 13.60
C ALA A 226 6.91 -12.34 12.92
N LEU A 227 6.90 -12.30 11.57
CA LEU A 227 5.70 -12.11 10.77
C LEU A 227 4.72 -13.28 10.91
N ASP A 228 5.20 -14.52 10.80
CA ASP A 228 4.41 -15.74 11.01
C ASP A 228 3.73 -15.76 12.40
N THR A 229 4.50 -15.40 13.44
CA THR A 229 3.98 -15.32 14.81
C THR A 229 2.96 -14.20 14.97
N ALA A 230 3.19 -13.03 14.37
CA ALA A 230 2.26 -11.92 14.40
C ALA A 230 0.94 -12.25 13.68
N LEU A 231 1.02 -12.92 12.54
CA LEU A 231 -0.15 -13.36 11.77
C LEU A 231 -1.01 -14.36 12.54
N THR A 232 -0.38 -15.28 13.27
CA THR A 232 -1.09 -16.25 14.13
C THR A 232 -1.78 -15.57 15.32
N ARG A 233 -1.26 -14.43 15.79
CA ARG A 233 -1.75 -13.69 16.96
C ARG A 233 -2.31 -12.32 16.60
N TRP A 234 -2.94 -12.24 15.42
CA TRP A 234 -3.35 -10.98 14.81
C TRP A 234 -4.28 -10.13 15.68
N ASP A 235 -5.21 -10.77 16.40
CA ASP A 235 -6.13 -10.08 17.30
C ASP A 235 -5.40 -9.43 18.48
N GLU A 236 -4.38 -10.10 19.02
CA GLU A 236 -3.56 -9.55 20.11
C GLU A 236 -2.67 -8.42 19.63
N VAL A 237 -2.07 -8.55 18.44
CA VAL A 237 -1.27 -7.48 17.79
C VAL A 237 -2.13 -6.25 17.54
N THR A 238 -3.35 -6.43 17.04
CA THR A 238 -4.31 -5.34 16.82
C THR A 238 -4.72 -4.67 18.13
N ALA A 239 -5.02 -5.44 19.18
CA ALA A 239 -5.36 -4.91 20.50
C ALA A 239 -4.19 -4.13 21.12
N LEU A 240 -2.96 -4.62 20.96
CA LEU A 240 -1.75 -3.95 21.40
C LEU A 240 -1.53 -2.62 20.67
N GLY A 241 -1.71 -2.60 19.35
CA GLY A 241 -1.62 -1.38 18.55
C GLY A 241 -2.61 -0.31 19.03
N ALA A 242 -3.87 -0.69 19.27
CA ALA A 242 -4.89 0.21 19.78
C ALA A 242 -4.60 0.76 21.19
N ALA A 243 -3.87 0.01 22.02
CA ALA A 243 -3.51 0.40 23.37
C ALA A 243 -2.19 1.20 23.45
N SER A 244 -1.42 1.28 22.36
CA SER A 244 -0.08 1.88 22.35
C SER A 244 -0.13 3.40 22.19
N ALA A 245 0.61 4.12 23.03
CA ALA A 245 0.62 5.59 23.02
C ALA A 245 1.46 6.20 21.88
N ASN A 246 2.42 5.45 21.32
CA ASN A 246 3.28 5.85 20.21
C ASN A 246 3.98 4.61 19.60
N ALA A 247 4.68 4.79 18.47
CA ALA A 247 5.38 3.73 17.75
C ALA A 247 6.45 3.02 18.61
N SER A 248 7.22 3.77 19.40
CA SER A 248 8.23 3.16 20.28
C SER A 248 7.60 2.24 21.33
N ALA A 249 6.48 2.65 21.91
CA ALA A 249 5.70 1.82 22.83
C ALA A 249 5.09 0.60 22.14
N PHE A 250 4.65 0.74 20.89
CA PHE A 250 4.12 -0.38 20.09
C PHE A 250 5.20 -1.41 19.76
N VAL A 251 6.36 -0.99 19.23
CA VAL A 251 7.51 -1.86 18.96
C VAL A 251 7.97 -2.57 20.23
N HIS A 252 8.06 -1.86 21.36
CA HIS A 252 8.41 -2.49 22.64
C HIS A 252 7.37 -3.51 23.10
N GLY A 253 6.08 -3.19 22.89
CA GLY A 253 4.98 -4.11 23.11
C GLY A 253 5.07 -5.35 22.23
N LEU A 254 5.38 -5.21 20.94
CA LEU A 254 5.50 -6.31 19.98
C LEU A 254 6.63 -7.27 20.35
N ARG A 255 7.78 -6.74 20.77
CA ARG A 255 8.88 -7.57 21.29
C ARG A 255 8.43 -8.45 22.45
N SER A 256 7.69 -7.86 23.39
CA SER A 256 7.18 -8.56 24.57
C SER A 256 6.07 -9.57 24.21
N LEU A 257 5.18 -9.17 23.29
CA LEU A 257 4.04 -9.96 22.87
C LEU A 257 4.48 -11.18 22.05
N LEU A 258 5.34 -10.98 21.05
CA LEU A 258 5.72 -11.98 20.06
C LEU A 258 7.01 -12.73 20.45
N GLY A 259 7.77 -12.25 21.43
CA GLY A 259 9.05 -12.86 21.83
C GLY A 259 10.16 -12.66 20.80
N VAL A 260 10.09 -11.58 20.03
CA VAL A 260 11.00 -11.27 18.92
C VAL A 260 11.98 -10.16 19.32
N ASP A 261 13.07 -10.04 18.59
CA ASP A 261 14.01 -8.94 18.76
C ASP A 261 13.49 -7.64 18.12
N GLU A 262 14.29 -6.58 18.18
CA GLU A 262 13.88 -5.27 17.68
C GLU A 262 13.69 -5.24 16.16
N MET A 263 14.48 -6.01 15.42
CA MET A 263 14.37 -6.12 13.97
C MET A 263 13.07 -6.82 13.57
N GLY A 264 12.74 -7.96 14.21
CA GLY A 264 11.48 -8.65 13.96
C GLY A 264 10.26 -7.83 14.37
N ALA A 265 10.34 -7.06 15.46
CA ALA A 265 9.26 -6.18 15.88
C ALA A 265 9.02 -5.01 14.90
N ARG A 266 10.08 -4.44 14.33
CA ARG A 266 9.99 -3.41 13.28
C ARG A 266 9.42 -3.98 11.98
N ALA A 267 9.86 -5.17 11.56
CA ALA A 267 9.27 -5.81 10.39
C ALA A 267 7.75 -5.99 10.50
N VAL A 268 7.24 -6.27 11.71
CA VAL A 268 5.79 -6.37 11.96
C VAL A 268 5.08 -5.01 11.90
N THR A 269 5.75 -3.90 12.20
CA THR A 269 5.18 -2.55 12.02
C THR A 269 5.17 -2.12 10.56
N ASP A 270 6.20 -2.50 9.82
CA ASP A 270 6.46 -2.04 8.45
C ASP A 270 5.63 -2.86 7.44
N LEU A 271 5.27 -4.10 7.78
CA LEU A 271 4.38 -4.90 6.95
C LEU A 271 2.90 -4.60 7.24
N GLN A 272 2.15 -4.32 6.18
CA GLN A 272 0.70 -4.28 6.18
C GLN A 272 0.11 -5.69 6.33
N LEU A 273 0.36 -6.39 7.44
CA LEU A 273 0.03 -7.81 7.67
C LEU A 273 -1.44 -8.19 7.47
N ARG A 274 -2.37 -7.22 7.53
CA ARG A 274 -3.79 -7.42 7.18
C ARG A 274 -4.03 -7.77 5.72
N ARG A 275 -3.07 -7.43 4.86
CA ARG A 275 -3.10 -7.55 3.40
C ARG A 275 -2.66 -8.91 2.89
N LEU A 276 -1.97 -9.70 3.71
CA LEU A 276 -1.48 -11.01 3.28
C LEU A 276 -2.64 -12.00 3.11
N SER A 277 -2.78 -12.50 1.89
CA SER A 277 -3.65 -13.61 1.49
C SER A 277 -3.35 -14.88 2.29
N VAL A 278 -4.29 -15.83 2.31
CA VAL A 278 -4.06 -17.13 2.97
C VAL A 278 -2.85 -17.86 2.39
N ARG A 279 -2.58 -17.71 1.08
CA ARG A 279 -1.45 -18.30 0.40
C ARG A 279 -0.13 -17.65 0.79
N GLU A 280 -0.06 -16.32 0.83
CA GLU A 280 1.15 -15.60 1.28
C GLU A 280 1.48 -15.93 2.74
N ARG A 281 0.46 -16.07 3.60
CA ARG A 281 0.66 -16.55 4.98
C ARG A 281 1.22 -17.97 5.02
N THR A 282 0.72 -18.85 4.15
CA THR A 282 1.21 -20.23 4.04
C THR A 282 2.65 -20.26 3.52
N ALA A 283 2.98 -19.44 2.51
CA ALA A 283 4.32 -19.33 1.95
C ALA A 283 5.34 -18.82 2.99
N ILE A 284 4.96 -17.82 3.80
CA ILE A 284 5.81 -17.34 4.91
C ILE A 284 6.09 -18.49 5.90
N ALA A 285 5.07 -19.27 6.28
CA ALA A 285 5.24 -20.38 7.20
C ALA A 285 6.13 -21.50 6.64
N ASP A 286 5.97 -21.83 5.35
CA ASP A 286 6.80 -22.82 4.65
C ASP A 286 8.26 -22.36 4.54
N GLU A 287 8.48 -21.10 4.17
CA GLU A 287 9.81 -20.52 4.07
C GLU A 287 10.52 -20.45 5.44
N VAL A 288 9.79 -20.12 6.51
CA VAL A 288 10.32 -20.20 7.88
C VAL A 288 10.77 -21.62 8.22
N ALA A 289 10.04 -22.65 7.78
CA ALA A 289 10.41 -24.04 8.02
C ALA A 289 11.67 -24.44 7.24
N ASP A 290 11.82 -23.96 6.02
CA ASP A 290 12.98 -24.22 5.17
C ASP A 290 14.24 -23.51 5.68
N LEU A 291 14.15 -22.23 6.05
CA LEU A 291 15.27 -21.48 6.62
C LEU A 291 15.72 -22.04 7.98
N ARG A 292 14.80 -22.57 8.80
CA ARG A 292 15.17 -23.29 10.04
C ARG A 292 15.99 -24.55 9.75
N ARG A 293 15.67 -25.26 8.66
CA ARG A 293 16.40 -26.45 8.24
C ARG A 293 17.79 -26.09 7.72
N GLU A 294 17.86 -25.09 6.85
CA GLU A 294 19.13 -24.58 6.31
C GLU A 294 20.05 -24.07 7.43
N LEU A 295 19.52 -23.31 8.40
CA LEU A 295 20.31 -22.83 9.53
C LEU A 295 20.84 -23.99 10.39
N ALA A 296 20.05 -25.05 10.58
CA ALA A 296 20.48 -26.23 11.32
C ALA A 296 21.59 -26.99 10.59
N ASP A 297 21.53 -27.06 9.25
CA ASP A 297 22.56 -27.67 8.41
C ASP A 297 23.86 -26.85 8.42
N LEU A 298 23.77 -25.52 8.52
CA LEU A 298 24.93 -24.63 8.66
C LEU A 298 25.57 -24.63 10.06
N ASP A 299 24.82 -25.02 11.08
CA ASP A 299 25.26 -25.12 12.48
C ASP A 299 25.86 -26.51 12.83
N GLY A 300 25.68 -27.51 11.97
CA GLY A 300 26.15 -28.89 12.11
C GLY A 300 27.54 -29.16 11.55
#